data_AF-A0A3M7NMZ3-F1
#
_entry.id   AF-A0A3M7NMZ3-F1
#
_cell.length_a   1.000
_cell.length_b   1.000
_cell.length_c   1.000
_cell.angle_alpha   90.00
_cell.angle_beta   90.00
_cell.angle_gamma   90.00
#
_symmetry.space_group_name_H-M   'P 1'
#
loop_
_entity.id
_entity.type
_entity.pdbx_description
1 polymer ?
#
loop_
_entity_poly.entity_id
_entity_poly.type
_entity_poly.pdbx_seq_one_letter_code
_entity_poly.pdbx_strand_id
1 'polypeptide(L)'
;MRCVRPAFRPASYASRAPFSVTVRPRAAEEVDDPNMNGGYINPPAIKRSARDPYADWDDKQERRNFGEPVHEDNDILGVFSLHDYTHMTPARALLCWTVFIGAVTGLYYTVKTNLPDKPSYPKEYEGGLDRELGGAGSVRAFASGDSYNQ
;
A
#
# COMPACT_ATOMS: atom_id res chain seq x y z
N MET A 1 39.05 8.88 -67.68
CA MET A 1 38.85 7.64 -66.88
C MET A 1 37.57 7.80 -66.07
N ARG A 2 36.48 7.09 -66.42
CA ARG A 2 35.18 7.19 -65.73
C ARG A 2 35.02 5.98 -64.82
N CYS A 3 34.98 6.21 -63.51
CA CYS A 3 34.75 5.19 -62.49
C CYS A 3 33.25 4.86 -62.41
N VAL A 4 32.89 3.60 -62.68
CA VAL A 4 31.52 3.09 -62.56
C VAL A 4 31.31 2.65 -61.11
N ARG A 5 30.38 3.28 -60.39
CA ARG A 5 29.93 2.82 -59.07
C ARG A 5 28.97 1.63 -59.24
N PRO A 6 29.10 0.54 -58.48
CA PRO A 6 28.13 -0.56 -58.54
C PRO A 6 26.79 -0.10 -57.94
N ALA A 7 25.69 -0.45 -58.59
CA ALA A 7 24.34 -0.20 -58.10
C ALA A 7 24.01 -1.16 -56.95
N PHE A 8 23.60 -0.62 -55.81
CA PHE A 8 23.08 -1.40 -54.69
C PHE A 8 21.71 -1.98 -55.08
N ARG A 9 21.61 -3.30 -55.26
CA ARG A 9 20.33 -3.99 -55.44
C ARG A 9 19.71 -4.19 -54.05
N PRO A 10 18.49 -3.71 -53.77
CA PRO A 10 17.80 -4.10 -52.55
C PRO A 10 17.52 -5.60 -52.64
N ALA A 11 17.95 -6.36 -51.63
CA ALA A 11 17.64 -7.78 -51.52
C ALA A 11 16.12 -7.94 -51.30
N SER A 12 15.37 -8.09 -52.38
CA SER A 12 13.94 -8.38 -52.36
C SER A 12 13.71 -9.88 -52.15
N TYR A 13 14.10 -10.41 -50.99
CA TYR A 13 13.57 -11.67 -50.46
C TYR A 13 14.02 -11.91 -49.00
N ALA A 14 13.65 -11.01 -48.07
CA ALA A 14 13.64 -11.40 -46.67
C ALA A 14 12.38 -12.25 -46.45
N SER A 15 12.53 -13.57 -46.45
CA SER A 15 11.49 -14.49 -45.99
C SER A 15 11.13 -14.09 -44.56
N ARG A 16 9.94 -13.50 -44.37
CA ARG A 16 9.43 -13.19 -43.03
C ARG A 16 9.25 -14.52 -42.31
N ALA A 17 9.93 -14.67 -41.18
CA ALA A 17 9.86 -15.88 -40.40
C ALA A 17 8.39 -16.17 -40.00
N PRO A 18 7.96 -17.44 -40.01
CA PRO A 18 6.55 -17.81 -39.82
C PRO A 18 5.97 -17.38 -38.46
N PHE A 19 6.83 -17.05 -37.49
CA PHE A 19 6.41 -16.51 -36.20
C PHE A 19 5.87 -15.07 -36.28
N SER A 20 6.07 -14.34 -37.40
CA SER A 20 5.63 -12.94 -37.53
C SER A 20 4.20 -12.80 -38.06
N VAL A 21 3.45 -13.90 -38.23
CA VAL A 21 2.03 -13.85 -38.57
C VAL A 21 1.23 -14.17 -37.32
N THR A 22 1.06 -13.18 -36.45
CA THR A 22 0.01 -13.24 -35.43
C THR A 22 -1.33 -13.13 -36.14
N VAL A 23 -2.03 -14.24 -36.29
CA VAL A 23 -3.47 -14.22 -36.61
C VAL A 23 -4.12 -13.39 -35.51
N ARG A 24 -4.65 -12.21 -35.86
CA ARG A 24 -5.44 -11.44 -34.92
C ARG A 24 -6.61 -12.32 -34.50
N PRO A 25 -6.77 -12.68 -33.21
CA PRO A 25 -7.98 -13.35 -32.80
C PRO A 25 -9.14 -12.44 -33.21
N ARG A 26 -10.02 -12.95 -34.08
CA ARG A 26 -11.30 -12.32 -34.37
C ARG A 26 -11.95 -12.12 -33.00
N ALA A 27 -12.41 -10.91 -32.69
CA ALA A 27 -13.07 -10.63 -31.41
C ALA A 27 -14.03 -11.78 -31.13
N ALA A 28 -13.77 -12.54 -30.06
CA ALA A 28 -14.70 -13.56 -29.63
C ALA A 28 -16.05 -12.85 -29.49
N GLU A 29 -17.11 -13.52 -29.94
CA GLU A 29 -18.48 -13.10 -29.65
C GLU A 29 -18.51 -12.66 -28.18
N GLU A 30 -19.02 -11.46 -27.90
CA GLU A 30 -19.11 -10.93 -26.53
C GLU A 30 -19.97 -11.91 -25.73
N VAL A 31 -19.31 -12.85 -25.06
CA VAL A 31 -19.93 -13.72 -24.08
C VAL A 31 -20.38 -12.79 -22.98
N ASP A 32 -21.70 -12.72 -22.75
CA ASP A 32 -22.30 -11.97 -21.65
C ASP A 32 -21.87 -12.62 -20.33
N ASP A 33 -20.67 -12.25 -19.87
CA ASP A 33 -20.04 -12.68 -18.63
C ASP A 33 -19.79 -11.42 -17.77
N PRO A 34 -20.83 -10.90 -17.09
CA PRO A 34 -20.73 -9.67 -16.31
C PRO A 34 -19.73 -9.78 -15.15
N ASN A 35 -19.44 -11.00 -14.69
CA ASN A 35 -18.46 -11.26 -13.62
C ASN A 35 -17.06 -11.58 -14.16
N MET A 36 -16.90 -11.73 -15.49
CA MET A 36 -15.65 -12.08 -16.15
C MET A 36 -14.97 -13.32 -15.55
N ASN A 37 -15.75 -14.30 -15.09
CA ASN A 37 -15.27 -15.44 -14.33
C ASN A 37 -15.27 -16.76 -15.12
N GLY A 38 -15.59 -16.71 -16.42
CA GLY A 38 -15.53 -17.87 -17.32
C GLY A 38 -16.60 -18.92 -17.02
N GLY A 39 -17.74 -18.52 -16.45
CA GLY A 39 -18.83 -19.43 -16.09
C GLY A 39 -18.55 -20.24 -14.83
N TYR A 40 -17.61 -19.80 -14.00
CA TYR A 40 -17.35 -20.42 -12.70
C TYR A 40 -18.55 -20.23 -11.75
N ILE A 41 -18.90 -21.28 -11.01
CA ILE A 41 -19.98 -21.22 -10.02
C ILE A 41 -19.49 -20.36 -8.86
N ASN A 42 -19.96 -19.12 -8.80
CA ASN A 42 -19.59 -18.20 -7.74
C ASN A 42 -20.66 -18.20 -6.62
N PRO A 43 -20.45 -18.89 -5.49
CA PRO A 43 -21.36 -18.84 -4.34
C PRO A 43 -21.44 -17.41 -3.76
N PRO A 44 -22.36 -17.12 -2.82
CA PRO A 44 -22.41 -15.82 -2.16
C PRO A 44 -21.10 -15.46 -1.43
N ALA A 45 -20.71 -14.19 -1.51
CA ALA A 45 -19.52 -13.63 -0.86
C ALA A 45 -19.68 -13.56 0.68
N ILE A 46 -19.52 -14.70 1.35
CA ILE A 46 -19.62 -14.80 2.80
C ILE A 46 -18.25 -15.14 3.38
N LYS A 47 -17.78 -14.27 4.29
CA LYS A 47 -16.51 -14.50 4.97
C LYS A 47 -16.56 -15.78 5.81
N ARG A 48 -15.52 -16.61 5.72
CA ARG A 48 -15.42 -17.87 6.46
C ARG A 48 -15.50 -17.68 7.98
N SER A 49 -14.97 -16.57 8.49
CA SER A 49 -15.06 -16.24 9.92
C SER A 49 -16.49 -15.95 10.41
N ALA A 50 -17.43 -15.65 9.51
CA ALA A 50 -18.85 -15.44 9.83
C ALA A 50 -19.65 -16.75 9.88
N ARG A 51 -19.09 -17.86 9.40
CA ARG A 51 -19.72 -19.18 9.49
C ARG A 51 -19.71 -19.70 10.93
N ASP A 52 -20.65 -20.59 11.25
CA ASP A 52 -20.74 -21.20 12.59
C ASP A 52 -19.40 -21.86 12.99
N PRO A 53 -18.74 -21.39 14.05
CA PRO A 53 -17.48 -21.97 14.52
C PRO A 53 -17.64 -23.35 15.17
N TYR A 54 -18.85 -23.75 15.55
CA TYR A 54 -19.12 -25.00 16.27
C TYR A 54 -19.69 -26.10 15.37
N ALA A 55 -19.95 -25.81 14.10
CA ALA A 55 -20.44 -26.81 13.15
C ALA A 55 -19.35 -27.85 12.81
N ASP A 56 -19.81 -29.04 12.39
CA ASP A 56 -18.93 -30.16 12.09
C ASP A 56 -18.35 -30.06 10.66
N TRP A 57 -17.43 -29.11 10.45
CA TRP A 57 -16.73 -28.91 9.17
C TRP A 57 -15.68 -30.00 8.89
N ASP A 58 -15.50 -30.39 7.62
CA ASP A 58 -14.38 -31.27 7.21
C ASP A 58 -13.03 -30.57 7.42
N ASP A 59 -12.90 -29.32 6.96
CA ASP A 59 -11.80 -28.42 7.26
C ASP A 59 -12.21 -27.49 8.41
N LYS A 60 -11.77 -27.84 9.62
CA LYS A 60 -12.04 -27.07 10.85
C LYS A 60 -11.45 -25.67 10.82
N GLN A 61 -10.32 -25.47 10.14
CA GLN A 61 -9.60 -24.20 10.15
C GLN A 61 -10.30 -23.19 9.25
N GLU A 62 -10.63 -23.56 8.01
CA GLU A 62 -11.30 -22.69 7.04
C GLU A 62 -12.83 -22.74 7.10
N ARG A 63 -13.40 -23.58 7.99
CA ARG A 63 -14.85 -23.78 8.15
C ARG A 63 -15.51 -24.15 6.82
N ARG A 64 -14.99 -25.20 6.19
CA ARG A 64 -15.33 -25.64 4.82
C ARG A 64 -15.54 -27.15 4.77
N ASN A 65 -16.54 -27.58 4.02
CA ASN A 65 -16.77 -28.99 3.71
C ASN A 65 -16.13 -29.39 2.38
N PHE A 66 -15.86 -30.69 2.20
CA PHE A 66 -15.33 -31.22 0.97
C PHE A 66 -16.36 -31.11 -0.17
N GLY A 67 -15.91 -30.70 -1.36
CA GLY A 67 -16.77 -30.58 -2.55
C GLY A 67 -17.70 -29.37 -2.57
N GLU A 68 -17.70 -28.51 -1.55
CA GLU A 68 -18.46 -27.25 -1.62
C GLU A 68 -17.81 -26.27 -2.61
N PRO A 69 -18.61 -25.55 -3.44
CA PRO A 69 -18.09 -24.48 -4.29
C PRO A 69 -17.37 -23.40 -3.46
N VAL A 70 -16.25 -22.91 -3.99
CA VAL A 70 -15.43 -21.88 -3.35
C VAL A 70 -15.72 -20.56 -4.06
N HIS A 71 -15.88 -19.46 -3.32
CA HIS A 71 -16.01 -18.14 -3.93
C HIS A 71 -14.73 -17.80 -4.71
N GLU A 72 -14.83 -17.09 -5.83
CA GLU A 72 -13.65 -16.68 -6.61
C GLU A 72 -12.63 -15.92 -5.76
N ASP A 73 -13.11 -14.92 -5.02
CA ASP A 73 -12.35 -14.13 -4.04
C ASP A 73 -12.16 -14.80 -2.66
N ASN A 74 -11.93 -16.13 -2.62
CA ASN A 74 -11.78 -16.84 -1.35
C ASN A 74 -10.48 -16.46 -0.60
N ASP A 75 -9.52 -15.83 -1.24
CA ASP A 75 -8.31 -15.27 -0.61
C ASP A 75 -8.65 -14.13 0.38
N ILE A 76 -9.59 -13.25 0.02
CA ILE A 76 -10.09 -12.18 0.90
C ILE A 76 -11.25 -12.63 1.79
N LEU A 77 -11.98 -13.68 1.42
CA LEU A 77 -13.08 -14.22 2.24
C LEU A 77 -12.63 -15.32 3.21
N GLY A 78 -11.39 -15.82 3.10
CA GLY A 78 -10.82 -16.85 3.96
C GLY A 78 -10.75 -16.50 5.44
N VAL A 79 -10.50 -17.48 6.31
CA VAL A 79 -10.38 -17.24 7.77
C VAL A 79 -9.17 -16.37 8.09
N PHE A 80 -8.09 -16.51 7.32
CA PHE A 80 -6.86 -15.75 7.49
C PHE A 80 -6.89 -14.33 6.92
N SER A 81 -7.98 -13.91 6.28
CA SER A 81 -8.12 -12.55 5.79
C SER A 81 -8.49 -11.57 6.90
N LEU A 82 -8.35 -10.27 6.61
CA LEU A 82 -8.58 -9.18 7.56
C LEU A 82 -9.92 -9.31 8.29
N HIS A 83 -9.89 -9.43 9.62
CA HIS A 83 -11.07 -9.65 10.47
C HIS A 83 -12.19 -8.61 10.22
N ASP A 84 -13.44 -9.08 10.13
CA ASP A 84 -14.60 -8.21 9.96
C ASP A 84 -15.17 -7.80 11.32
N TYR A 85 -15.25 -6.50 11.60
CA TYR A 85 -15.68 -5.97 12.89
C TYR A 85 -17.13 -5.50 12.82
N THR A 86 -18.03 -6.20 13.51
CA THR A 86 -19.48 -5.96 13.45
C THR A 86 -20.06 -5.15 14.61
N HIS A 87 -19.24 -4.82 15.61
CA HIS A 87 -19.70 -4.17 16.84
C HIS A 87 -20.12 -2.70 16.67
N MET A 88 -19.67 -2.01 15.61
CA MET A 88 -20.10 -0.65 15.28
C MET A 88 -19.92 -0.35 13.79
N THR A 89 -20.59 0.69 13.29
CA THR A 89 -20.44 1.14 11.91
C THR A 89 -19.08 1.82 11.69
N PRO A 90 -18.50 1.75 10.47
CA PRO A 90 -17.23 2.40 10.16
C PRO A 90 -17.24 3.92 10.44
N ALA A 91 -18.36 4.59 10.16
CA ALA A 91 -18.52 6.01 10.43
C ALA A 91 -18.41 6.34 11.93
N ARG A 92 -19.03 5.52 12.79
CA ARG A 92 -18.93 5.68 14.24
C ARG A 92 -17.52 5.39 14.74
N ALA A 93 -16.85 4.37 14.21
CA ALA A 93 -15.46 4.06 14.54
C ALA A 93 -14.53 5.23 14.20
N LEU A 94 -14.65 5.79 12.99
CA LEU A 94 -13.85 6.94 12.56
C LEU A 94 -14.11 8.19 13.41
N LEU A 95 -15.37 8.43 13.80
CA LEU A 95 -15.72 9.52 14.71
C LEU A 95 -15.02 9.34 16.06
N CYS A 96 -15.11 8.16 16.67
CA CYS A 96 -14.46 7.88 17.95
C CYS A 96 -12.94 8.06 17.86
N TRP A 97 -12.30 7.55 16.79
CA TRP A 97 -10.86 7.70 16.57
C TRP A 97 -10.45 9.16 16.38
N THR A 98 -11.18 9.91 15.56
CA THR A 98 -10.89 11.33 15.29
C THR A 98 -11.04 12.16 16.55
N VAL A 99 -12.10 11.94 17.33
CA VAL A 99 -12.31 12.65 18.60
C VAL A 99 -11.22 12.31 19.60
N PHE A 100 -10.82 11.05 19.71
CA PHE A 100 -9.75 10.64 20.61
C PHE A 100 -8.40 11.30 20.24
N ILE A 101 -7.98 11.17 18.98
CA ILE A 101 -6.72 11.76 18.50
C ILE A 101 -6.77 13.28 18.63
N GLY A 102 -7.89 13.90 18.28
CA GLY A 102 -8.10 15.34 18.38
C GLY A 102 -8.05 15.83 19.83
N ALA A 103 -8.65 15.11 20.77
CA ALA A 103 -8.63 15.46 22.18
C ALA A 103 -7.22 15.37 22.78
N VAL A 104 -6.48 14.29 22.50
CA VAL A 104 -5.11 14.11 22.98
C VAL A 104 -4.18 15.16 22.38
N THR A 105 -4.25 15.38 21.07
CA THR A 105 -3.41 16.35 20.37
C THR A 105 -3.77 17.78 20.77
N GLY A 106 -5.06 18.07 20.90
CA GLY A 106 -5.57 19.35 21.37
C GLY A 106 -5.07 19.66 22.78
N LEU A 107 -5.20 18.72 23.72
CA LEU A 107 -4.67 18.89 25.07
C LEU A 107 -3.15 19.11 25.07
N TYR A 108 -2.39 18.29 24.34
CA TYR A 108 -0.95 18.46 24.21
C TYR A 108 -0.59 19.85 23.69
N TYR A 109 -1.23 20.29 22.61
CA TYR A 109 -0.96 21.59 22.02
C TYR A 109 -1.32 22.73 22.98
N THR A 110 -2.48 22.65 23.64
CA THR A 110 -2.89 23.63 24.66
C THR A 110 -1.88 23.70 25.80
N VAL A 111 -1.42 22.57 26.33
CA VAL A 111 -0.38 22.57 27.37
C VAL A 111 0.90 23.19 26.83
N LYS A 112 1.34 22.80 25.62
CA LYS A 112 2.60 23.29 25.06
C LYS A 112 2.61 24.81 24.81
N THR A 113 1.48 25.42 24.45
CA THR A 113 1.39 26.86 24.21
C THR A 113 1.19 27.68 25.48
N ASN A 114 0.61 27.09 26.54
CA ASN A 114 0.32 27.81 27.78
C ASN A 114 1.37 27.56 28.88
N LEU A 115 2.20 26.52 28.75
CA LEU A 115 3.25 26.23 29.71
C LEU A 115 4.37 27.28 29.56
N PRO A 116 4.74 28.00 30.62
CA PRO A 116 5.88 28.90 30.57
C PRO A 116 7.17 28.09 30.36
N ASP A 117 8.11 28.68 29.64
CA ASP A 117 9.41 28.06 29.45
C ASP A 117 10.14 27.85 30.78
N LYS A 118 11.06 26.88 30.77
CA LYS A 118 11.83 26.51 31.95
C LYS A 118 12.61 27.75 32.44
N PRO A 119 12.58 28.09 33.74
CA PRO A 119 13.31 29.24 34.29
C PRO A 119 14.79 28.92 34.48
N SER A 120 15.46 28.49 33.41
CA SER A 120 16.89 28.21 33.39
C SER A 120 17.43 28.55 32.01
N TYR A 121 18.58 29.22 31.97
CA TYR A 121 19.30 29.42 30.73
C TYR A 121 19.72 28.05 30.14
N PRO A 122 19.73 27.89 28.79
CA PRO A 122 20.31 26.70 28.17
C PRO A 122 21.76 26.52 28.62
N LYS A 123 22.18 25.25 28.71
CA LYS A 123 23.57 24.94 29.06
C LYS A 123 24.48 25.32 27.90
N GLU A 124 25.44 26.18 28.19
CA GLU A 124 26.47 26.61 27.24
C GLU A 124 27.60 25.58 27.13
N TYR A 125 28.12 25.50 25.90
CA TYR A 125 29.27 24.68 25.57
C TYR A 125 30.28 25.51 24.77
N GLU A 126 31.56 25.32 25.06
CA GLU A 126 32.65 25.98 24.34
C GLU A 126 32.56 25.63 22.84
N GLY A 127 32.48 26.66 21.99
CA GLY A 127 32.31 26.49 20.54
C GLY A 127 31.08 25.68 20.11
N GLY A 128 30.10 25.48 20.98
CA GLY A 128 28.91 24.65 20.70
C GLY A 128 29.21 23.18 20.44
N LEU A 129 30.38 22.67 20.88
CA LEU A 129 30.87 21.32 20.54
C LEU A 129 30.85 21.01 19.03
N ASP A 130 31.01 22.03 18.17
CA ASP A 130 30.85 21.88 16.72
C ASP A 130 31.76 20.79 16.15
N ARG A 131 33.03 20.74 16.59
CA ARG A 131 33.99 19.72 16.14
C ARG A 131 33.61 18.32 16.62
N GLU A 132 33.11 18.21 17.84
CA GLU A 132 32.74 16.94 18.49
C GLU A 132 31.41 16.39 17.95
N LEU A 133 30.51 17.24 17.46
CA LEU A 133 29.18 16.87 16.95
C LEU A 133 29.13 16.59 15.44
N GLY A 134 30.27 16.65 14.75
CA GLY A 134 30.38 16.30 13.32
C GLY A 134 30.81 17.44 12.41
N GLY A 135 31.11 18.62 12.96
CA GLY A 135 31.64 19.76 12.23
C GLY A 135 30.66 20.37 11.24
N ALA A 136 31.21 20.99 10.19
CA ALA A 136 30.45 21.74 9.19
C ALA A 136 29.29 20.92 8.59
N GLY A 137 28.05 21.34 8.88
CA GLY A 137 26.81 20.69 8.43
C GLY A 137 26.06 19.92 9.51
N SER A 138 26.63 19.77 10.71
CA SER A 138 25.97 19.19 11.88
C SER A 138 25.25 20.24 12.72
N VAL A 139 24.24 19.82 13.50
CA VAL A 139 23.57 20.70 14.46
C VAL A 139 24.45 20.85 15.70
N ARG A 140 25.01 22.05 15.91
CA ARG A 140 25.81 22.37 17.09
C ARG A 140 24.96 22.55 18.35
N ALA A 141 25.59 22.39 19.52
CA ALA A 141 25.00 22.74 20.79
C ALA A 141 24.98 24.27 21.02
N PHE A 142 24.20 24.70 22.00
CA PHE A 142 24.12 26.10 22.41
C PHE A 142 25.49 26.61 22.89
N ALA A 143 25.94 27.74 22.35
CA ALA A 143 27.25 28.32 22.64
C ALA A 143 27.10 29.70 23.31
N SER A 144 28.15 30.10 24.04
CA SER A 144 28.21 31.43 24.66
C SER A 144 28.09 32.54 23.61
N GLY A 145 27.15 33.46 23.81
CA GLY A 145 26.88 34.57 22.89
C GLY A 145 25.75 34.31 21.89
N ASP A 146 25.16 33.10 21.88
CA ASP A 146 23.95 32.84 21.12
C ASP A 146 22.76 33.61 21.70
N SER A 147 21.96 34.22 20.82
CA SER A 147 20.72 34.86 21.24
C SER A 147 19.72 33.78 21.69
N TYR A 148 19.42 33.76 22.98
CA TYR A 148 18.30 32.99 23.49
C TYR A 148 17.00 33.73 23.18
N ASN A 149 16.37 33.38 22.06
CA ASN A 149 15.01 33.84 21.77
C ASN A 149 14.04 33.04 22.64
N GLN A 150 13.46 33.71 23.64
CA GLN A 150 12.28 33.24 24.38
C GLN A 150 11.08 33.12 23.46
#